data_AF-A0A3C2ECK5-F1
#
_entry.id   AF-A0A3C2ECK5-F1
#
_cell.length_a   1.000
_cell.length_b   1.000
_cell.length_c   1.000
_cell.angle_alpha   90.00
_cell.angle_beta   90.00
_cell.angle_gamma   90.00
#
_symmetry.space_group_name_H-M   'P 1'
#
loop_
_entity.id
_entity.type
_entity.pdbx_description
1 polymer ?
#
loop_
_entity_poly.entity_id
_entity_poly.type
_entity_poly.pdbx_seq_one_letter_code
_entity_poly.pdbx_strand_id
1 'polypeptide(L)'
;MDKQKRENIGASLLFLVSIFFIFILSDWLWRAELFPDKWKEIYRPIFKIGKENLTVFKGAYLIIIALLAYSNPRVKPKPYNKILLLSLSVIFGIIFMIGYVEAKLYYNLIFYPFSFLVVTYALHELIHATTAPLDQSATVLTDVSTANSKTVPFVFQTDKGTLAVPDPTLGFYFEGTAGSGKSVMIENLLYQATHKGYAGVVYDFEGNPLEEDGAVLTRLVFTGLKQARHVNTRFAFLNCTDLTKTVRCNPLSTKYLTSELDFINAGNTLMKNLEKEWVEKTDFWASNAINIVVGSALKLRKSNPTFCTIPHLVSFILSDFRAVLNYLATDKELEPWIMPVMSAYKQQANQQTAGVISSSQLPLTKLFTPEIFWVFAPPESEEFDLDITNKKDPVFFCIGNNPKQKAALSPVIALVLSTCMEQMNQFDRVKSLFVVDELPTIYIPNLDTLPATARKKGVITTLT
;
A
#
# COMPACT_ATOMS: atom_id res chain seq x y z
N MET A 1 -7.47 23.04 2.13
CA MET A 1 -6.31 23.92 2.37
C MET A 1 -5.27 23.08 3.09
N ASP A 2 -4.09 22.95 2.48
CA ASP A 2 -3.03 22.04 2.93
C ASP A 2 -2.64 22.29 4.40
N LYS A 3 -2.37 21.22 5.17
CA LYS A 3 -2.09 21.29 6.61
C LYS A 3 -0.91 22.22 6.90
N GLN A 4 0.11 22.13 6.05
CA GLN A 4 1.32 22.96 6.10
C GLN A 4 1.04 24.45 5.85
N LYS A 5 0.05 24.77 5.00
CA LYS A 5 -0.36 26.16 4.73
C LYS A 5 -1.12 26.77 5.92
N ARG A 6 -1.88 25.96 6.67
CA ARG A 6 -2.56 26.40 7.91
C ARG A 6 -1.55 26.64 9.04
N GLU A 7 -0.58 25.76 9.21
CA GLU A 7 0.48 25.90 10.22
C GLU A 7 1.31 27.18 10.01
N ASN A 8 1.67 27.49 8.75
CA ASN A 8 2.40 28.72 8.41
C ASN A 8 1.60 30.00 8.71
N ILE A 9 0.28 30.00 8.43
CA ILE A 9 -0.60 31.15 8.73
C ILE A 9 -0.75 31.35 10.24
N GLY A 10 -0.89 30.27 11.01
CA GLY A 10 -0.97 30.32 12.47
C GLY A 10 0.28 30.93 13.10
N ALA A 11 1.46 30.52 12.64
CA ALA A 11 2.74 31.08 13.09
C ALA A 11 2.89 32.58 12.78
N SER A 12 2.49 33.01 11.57
CA SER A 12 2.51 34.44 11.20
C SER A 12 1.54 35.28 12.04
N LEU A 13 0.34 34.78 12.32
CA LEU A 13 -0.63 35.47 13.19
C LEU A 13 -0.11 35.57 14.62
N LEU A 14 0.49 34.50 15.16
CA LEU A 14 1.07 34.50 16.51
C LEU A 14 2.20 35.55 16.63
N PHE A 15 3.07 35.62 15.62
CA PHE A 15 4.14 36.62 15.56
C PHE A 15 3.59 38.06 15.56
N LEU A 16 2.52 38.32 14.79
CA LEU A 16 1.88 39.63 14.76
C LEU A 16 1.22 39.98 16.11
N VAL A 17 0.54 39.03 16.76
CA VAL A 17 -0.02 39.22 18.12
C VAL A 17 1.08 39.63 19.09
N SER A 18 2.23 38.95 19.07
CA SER A 18 3.37 39.26 19.94
C SER A 18 3.91 40.67 19.70
N ILE A 19 4.01 41.10 18.44
CA ILE A 19 4.45 42.47 18.10
C ILE A 19 3.48 43.51 18.66
N PHE A 20 2.18 43.38 18.39
CA PHE A 20 1.19 44.34 18.87
C PHE A 20 1.08 44.34 20.40
N PHE A 21 1.18 43.18 21.03
CA PHE A 21 1.26 43.05 22.49
C PHE A 21 2.43 43.87 23.05
N ILE A 22 3.62 43.78 22.46
CA ILE A 22 4.80 44.54 22.89
C ILE A 22 4.56 46.05 22.75
N PHE A 23 3.96 46.52 21.65
CA PHE A 23 3.64 47.94 21.48
C PHE A 23 2.66 48.44 22.55
N ILE A 24 1.58 47.69 22.82
CA ILE A 24 0.56 48.04 23.81
C ILE A 24 1.15 48.03 25.23
N LEU A 25 1.96 47.01 25.55
CA LEU A 25 2.62 46.89 26.85
C LEU A 25 3.64 48.02 27.06
N SER A 26 4.40 48.36 26.02
CA SER A 26 5.38 49.45 26.08
C SER A 26 4.69 50.81 26.25
N ASP A 27 3.59 51.08 25.56
CA ASP A 27 2.83 52.32 25.80
C ASP A 27 2.31 52.40 27.24
N TRP A 28 1.78 51.29 27.77
CA TRP A 28 1.30 51.22 29.16
C TRP A 28 2.43 51.46 30.17
N LEU A 29 3.55 50.74 30.06
CA LEU A 29 4.70 50.88 30.95
C LEU A 29 5.28 52.29 30.93
N TRP A 30 5.28 52.95 29.76
CA TRP A 30 5.75 54.33 29.63
C TRP A 30 4.83 55.32 30.34
N ARG A 31 3.51 55.22 30.11
CA ARG A 31 2.53 56.13 30.71
C ARG A 31 2.36 55.92 32.21
N ALA A 32 2.56 54.69 32.68
CA ALA A 32 2.54 54.35 34.11
C ALA A 32 3.85 54.67 34.84
N GLU A 33 4.86 55.22 34.15
CA GLU A 33 6.20 55.51 34.68
C GLU A 33 6.93 54.28 35.26
N LEU A 34 6.60 53.08 34.76
CA LEU A 34 7.16 51.80 35.21
C LEU A 34 8.43 51.38 34.45
N PHE A 35 8.85 52.14 33.43
CA PHE A 35 10.10 51.87 32.71
C PHE A 35 11.33 52.33 33.50
N PRO A 36 12.35 51.46 33.70
CA PRO A 36 13.60 51.89 34.30
C PRO A 36 14.31 52.94 33.44
N ASP A 37 14.90 53.97 34.06
CA ASP A 37 15.50 55.12 33.37
C ASP A 37 16.54 54.73 32.31
N LYS A 38 17.30 53.65 32.57
CA LYS A 38 18.33 53.10 31.67
C LYS A 38 17.80 52.67 30.30
N TRP A 39 16.52 52.34 30.19
CA TRP A 39 15.90 51.81 28.96
C TRP A 39 15.08 52.85 28.20
N LYS A 40 14.81 54.02 28.79
CA LYS A 40 13.91 55.03 28.22
C LYS A 40 14.34 55.50 26.83
N GLU A 41 15.63 55.67 26.57
CA GLU A 41 16.14 56.11 25.25
C GLU A 41 15.99 55.05 24.16
N ILE A 42 16.06 53.76 24.50
CA ILE A 42 15.94 52.66 23.53
C ILE A 42 14.49 52.51 23.05
N TYR A 43 13.50 52.68 23.94
CA TYR A 43 12.08 52.51 23.63
C TYR A 43 11.38 53.80 23.18
N ARG A 44 12.04 54.96 23.29
CA ARG A 44 11.52 56.27 22.85
C ARG A 44 10.96 56.30 21.42
N PRO A 45 11.62 55.74 20.39
CA PRO A 45 11.05 55.69 19.04
C PRO A 45 9.81 54.78 18.93
N ILE A 46 9.82 53.64 19.64
CA ILE A 46 8.70 52.68 19.69
C ILE A 46 7.48 53.35 20.35
N PHE A 47 7.70 54.09 21.43
CA PHE A 47 6.65 54.87 22.09
C PHE A 47 6.09 55.98 21.21
N LYS A 48 6.94 56.71 20.46
CA LYS A 48 6.49 57.78 19.56
C LYS A 48 5.54 57.24 18.47
N ILE A 49 5.91 56.12 17.85
CA ILE A 49 5.08 55.43 16.84
C ILE A 49 3.80 54.88 17.48
N GLY A 50 3.92 54.28 18.67
CA GLY A 50 2.81 53.75 19.46
C GLY A 50 1.79 54.82 19.85
N LYS A 51 2.24 56.00 20.28
CA LYS A 51 1.37 57.08 20.77
C LYS A 51 0.41 57.62 19.70
N GLU A 52 0.89 57.80 18.47
CA GLU A 52 0.09 58.35 17.37
C GLU A 52 -0.92 57.32 16.81
N ASN A 53 -0.60 56.02 16.90
CA ASN A 53 -1.38 54.95 16.27
C ASN A 53 -1.95 53.92 17.25
N LEU A 54 -1.95 54.20 18.56
CA LEU A 54 -2.28 53.21 19.60
C LEU A 54 -3.67 52.59 19.41
N THR A 55 -4.66 53.41 19.07
CA THR A 55 -6.03 52.97 18.81
C THR A 55 -6.09 52.00 17.64
N VAL A 56 -5.29 52.24 16.59
CA VAL A 56 -5.18 51.35 15.43
C VAL A 56 -4.53 50.03 15.82
N PHE A 57 -3.45 50.07 16.63
CA PHE A 57 -2.78 48.86 17.11
C PHE A 57 -3.67 48.01 18.03
N LYS A 58 -4.48 48.63 18.88
CA LYS A 58 -5.47 47.93 19.71
C LYS A 58 -6.56 47.25 18.87
N GLY A 59 -7.09 47.96 17.87
CA GLY A 59 -8.06 47.39 16.93
C GLY A 59 -7.46 46.21 16.14
N ALA A 60 -6.26 46.38 15.60
CA ALA A 60 -5.53 45.33 14.89
C ALA A 60 -5.28 44.11 15.78
N TYR A 61 -4.86 44.31 17.04
CA TYR A 61 -4.64 43.24 18.01
C TYR A 61 -5.90 42.40 18.24
N LEU A 62 -7.05 43.03 18.48
CA LEU A 62 -8.32 42.31 18.68
C LEU A 62 -8.74 41.51 17.44
N ILE A 63 -8.57 42.09 16.25
CA ILE A 63 -8.86 41.40 14.98
C ILE A 63 -7.95 40.18 14.81
N ILE A 64 -6.66 40.31 15.07
CA ILE A 64 -5.69 39.23 14.90
C ILE A 64 -5.93 38.11 15.93
N ILE A 65 -6.29 38.43 17.17
CA ILE A 65 -6.70 37.41 18.16
C ILE A 65 -7.94 36.64 17.68
N ALA A 66 -8.92 37.33 17.11
CA ALA A 66 -10.11 36.67 16.54
C ALA A 66 -9.74 35.77 15.35
N LEU A 67 -8.86 36.23 14.45
CA LEU A 67 -8.36 35.45 13.31
C LEU A 67 -7.51 34.24 13.75
N LEU A 68 -6.69 34.40 14.78
CA LEU A 68 -5.88 33.32 15.35
C LEU A 68 -6.77 32.23 15.97
N ALA A 69 -7.81 32.63 16.70
CA ALA A 69 -8.79 31.70 17.25
C ALA A 69 -9.59 31.00 16.13
N TYR A 70 -10.00 31.75 15.10
CA TYR A 70 -10.76 31.21 13.96
C TYR A 70 -9.95 30.21 13.11
N SER A 71 -8.66 30.47 12.92
CA SER A 71 -7.77 29.62 12.12
C SER A 71 -7.38 28.32 12.81
N ASN A 72 -7.55 28.23 14.14
CA ASN A 72 -7.18 27.07 14.96
C ASN A 72 -8.38 26.50 15.73
N PRO A 73 -9.45 26.04 15.06
CA PRO A 73 -10.65 25.52 15.73
C PRO A 73 -10.31 24.35 16.67
N ARG A 74 -10.98 24.30 17.82
CA ARG A 74 -10.77 23.24 18.82
C ARG A 74 -11.31 21.88 18.34
N VAL A 75 -10.59 20.82 18.73
CA VAL A 75 -10.96 19.42 18.49
C VAL A 75 -12.07 18.94 19.43
N LYS A 76 -12.16 19.49 20.65
CA LYS A 76 -13.18 19.11 21.65
C LYS A 76 -14.01 20.32 22.07
N PRO A 77 -15.35 20.22 22.10
CA PRO A 77 -16.19 21.28 22.63
C PRO A 77 -15.99 21.39 24.15
N LYS A 78 -15.88 22.62 24.66
CA LYS A 78 -16.05 22.92 26.08
C LYS A 78 -17.43 23.56 26.28
N PRO A 79 -18.10 23.33 27.43
CA PRO A 79 -19.34 24.03 27.74
C PRO A 79 -19.01 25.51 28.02
N TYR A 80 -19.41 26.39 27.11
CA TYR A 80 -19.27 27.83 27.29
C TYR A 80 -20.63 28.48 27.55
N ASN A 81 -20.65 29.45 28.47
CA ASN A 81 -21.74 30.41 28.49
C ASN A 81 -21.44 31.51 27.46
N LYS A 82 -21.98 31.36 26.23
CA LYS A 82 -21.71 32.29 25.11
C LYS A 82 -22.13 33.73 25.43
N ILE A 83 -23.19 33.91 26.21
CA ILE A 83 -23.70 35.22 26.61
C ILE A 83 -22.71 35.91 27.54
N LEU A 84 -22.13 35.16 28.50
CA LEU A 84 -21.11 35.67 29.41
C LEU A 84 -19.81 36.04 28.66
N LEU A 85 -19.36 35.20 27.72
CA LEU A 85 -18.16 35.51 26.94
C LEU A 85 -18.37 36.75 26.06
N LEU A 86 -19.54 36.88 25.43
CA LEU A 86 -19.89 38.05 24.64
C LEU A 86 -19.93 39.33 25.49
N SER A 87 -20.55 39.29 26.66
CA SER A 87 -20.61 40.46 27.55
C SER A 87 -19.22 40.88 28.03
N LEU A 88 -18.36 39.92 28.41
CA LEU A 88 -16.98 40.18 28.80
C LEU A 88 -16.16 40.78 27.64
N SER A 89 -16.27 40.23 26.43
CA SER A 89 -15.56 40.76 25.25
C SER A 89 -15.97 42.19 24.91
N VAL A 90 -17.25 42.53 25.01
CA VAL A 90 -17.74 43.88 24.70
C VAL A 90 -17.34 44.87 25.80
N ILE A 91 -17.63 44.56 27.07
CA ILE A 91 -17.38 45.46 28.20
C ILE A 91 -15.88 45.76 28.32
N PHE A 92 -15.05 44.71 28.38
CA PHE A 92 -13.62 44.88 28.53
C PHE A 92 -12.94 45.32 27.23
N GLY A 93 -13.55 45.07 26.07
CA GLY A 93 -13.11 45.65 24.79
C GLY A 93 -13.25 47.17 24.76
N ILE A 94 -14.37 47.72 25.25
CA ILE A 94 -14.57 49.17 25.35
C ILE A 94 -13.53 49.78 26.30
N ILE A 95 -13.33 49.18 27.49
CA ILE A 95 -12.33 49.64 28.46
C ILE A 95 -10.91 49.60 27.87
N PHE A 96 -10.57 48.51 27.16
CA PHE A 96 -9.30 48.37 26.48
C PHE A 96 -9.09 49.44 25.41
N MET A 97 -10.14 49.79 24.65
CA MET A 97 -10.10 50.87 23.65
C MET A 97 -9.95 52.25 24.27
N ILE A 98 -10.62 52.53 25.40
CA ILE A 98 -10.46 53.79 26.17
C ILE A 98 -9.00 53.99 26.58
N GLY A 99 -8.32 52.91 27.00
CA GLY A 99 -6.89 52.97 27.29
C GLY A 99 -6.55 53.74 28.55
N TYR A 100 -5.35 54.34 28.57
CA TYR A 100 -4.81 55.08 29.70
C TYR A 100 -5.58 56.39 29.96
N VAL A 101 -5.90 56.68 31.22
CA VAL A 101 -6.64 57.87 31.65
C VAL A 101 -5.81 58.68 32.65
N GLU A 102 -5.36 59.88 32.28
CA GLU A 102 -4.37 60.68 33.04
C GLU A 102 -4.75 60.95 34.51
N ALA A 103 -6.05 61.05 34.83
CA ALA A 103 -6.52 61.39 36.18
C ALA A 103 -6.83 60.20 37.10
N LYS A 104 -6.55 58.94 36.71
CA LYS A 104 -6.96 57.75 37.47
C LYS A 104 -5.85 56.69 37.60
N LEU A 105 -4.94 56.89 38.55
CA LEU A 105 -3.79 55.99 38.79
C LEU A 105 -4.19 54.53 39.03
N TYR A 106 -5.16 54.27 39.91
CA TYR A 106 -5.64 52.91 40.21
C TYR A 106 -6.23 52.20 38.98
N TYR A 107 -6.95 52.94 38.14
CA TYR A 107 -7.52 52.40 36.91
C TYR A 107 -6.41 51.99 35.94
N ASN A 108 -5.37 52.82 35.77
CA ASN A 108 -4.28 52.54 34.84
C ASN A 108 -3.40 51.38 35.30
N LEU A 109 -3.13 51.25 36.59
CA LEU A 109 -2.22 50.21 37.10
C LEU A 109 -2.87 48.83 37.21
N ILE A 110 -4.16 48.76 37.53
CA ILE A 110 -4.84 47.49 37.84
C ILE A 110 -5.90 47.18 36.80
N PHE A 111 -6.84 48.10 36.60
CA PHE A 111 -8.05 47.82 35.84
C PHE A 111 -7.79 47.71 34.34
N TYR A 112 -6.91 48.55 33.80
CA TYR A 112 -6.56 48.54 32.39
C TYR A 112 -5.80 47.25 31.97
N PRO A 113 -4.71 46.83 32.64
CA PRO A 113 -4.06 45.55 32.35
C PRO A 113 -4.99 44.34 32.53
N PHE A 114 -5.84 44.38 33.56
CA PHE A 114 -6.84 43.34 33.77
C PHE A 114 -7.83 43.29 32.60
N SER A 115 -8.32 44.44 32.13
CA SER A 115 -9.23 44.52 30.98
C SER A 115 -8.62 43.93 29.71
N PHE A 116 -7.32 44.14 29.51
CA PHE A 116 -6.58 43.62 28.37
C PHE A 116 -6.49 42.07 28.39
N LEU A 117 -6.22 41.49 29.56
CA LEU A 117 -6.21 40.03 29.72
C LEU A 117 -7.60 39.43 29.53
N VAL A 118 -8.62 40.05 30.15
CA VAL A 118 -10.01 39.56 30.06
C VAL A 118 -10.54 39.63 28.63
N VAL A 119 -10.33 40.74 27.91
CA VAL A 119 -10.79 40.84 26.52
C VAL A 119 -10.07 39.86 25.61
N THR A 120 -8.75 39.65 25.80
CA THR A 120 -7.97 38.68 25.02
C THR A 120 -8.50 37.27 25.21
N TYR A 121 -8.70 36.85 26.47
CA TYR A 121 -9.24 35.53 26.79
C TYR A 121 -10.68 35.36 26.33
N ALA A 122 -11.55 36.31 26.67
CA ALA A 122 -12.97 36.22 26.36
C ALA A 122 -13.21 36.19 24.84
N LEU A 123 -12.50 37.02 24.08
CA LEU A 123 -12.61 37.05 22.62
C LEU A 123 -12.11 35.74 21.99
N HIS A 124 -10.97 35.22 22.46
CA HIS A 124 -10.45 33.94 22.01
C HIS A 124 -11.45 32.80 22.26
N GLU A 125 -11.98 32.68 23.48
CA GLU A 125 -12.94 31.63 23.82
C GLU A 125 -14.30 31.82 23.11
N LEU A 126 -14.73 33.07 22.90
CA LEU A 126 -15.96 33.37 22.17
C LEU A 126 -15.89 32.87 20.72
N ILE A 127 -14.76 33.11 20.03
CA ILE A 127 -14.54 32.61 18.67
C ILE A 127 -14.47 31.08 18.64
N HIS A 128 -13.89 30.42 19.64
CA HIS A 128 -13.97 28.95 19.76
C HIS A 128 -15.37 28.43 20.06
N ALA A 129 -16.20 29.22 20.73
CA ALA A 129 -17.58 28.86 21.04
C ALA A 129 -18.52 29.06 19.84
N THR A 130 -18.15 29.91 18.87
CA THR A 130 -18.93 30.21 17.67
C THR A 130 -18.42 29.49 16.41
N THR A 131 -17.13 29.15 16.36
CA THR A 131 -16.60 28.26 15.32
C THR A 131 -17.12 26.85 15.57
N ALA A 132 -17.58 26.19 14.50
CA ALA A 132 -17.88 24.78 14.58
C ALA A 132 -16.58 24.05 15.00
N PRO A 133 -16.63 23.12 15.97
CA PRO A 133 -15.49 22.25 16.21
C PRO A 133 -15.12 21.58 14.88
N LEU A 134 -13.84 21.27 14.70
CA LEU A 134 -13.45 20.36 13.63
C LEU A 134 -14.29 19.11 13.82
N ASP A 135 -15.19 18.86 12.87
CA ASP A 135 -16.21 17.84 12.96
C ASP A 135 -15.52 16.49 13.18
N GLN A 136 -15.46 16.02 14.43
CA GLN A 136 -15.17 14.62 14.72
C GLN A 136 -16.38 13.74 14.35
N SER A 137 -17.53 14.34 14.02
CA SER A 137 -18.59 13.70 13.24
C SER A 137 -18.26 13.55 11.76
N ALA A 138 -17.01 13.19 11.46
CA ALA A 138 -16.84 11.98 10.68
C ALA A 138 -17.36 10.77 11.51
N THR A 139 -18.65 10.73 11.81
CA THR A 139 -19.42 9.51 12.06
C THR A 139 -19.57 8.70 10.76
N VAL A 140 -18.55 8.75 9.90
CA VAL A 140 -18.43 7.96 8.66
C VAL A 140 -18.34 6.46 9.01
N LEU A 141 -18.07 6.12 10.27
CA LEU A 141 -17.98 4.75 10.78
C LEU A 141 -19.03 4.44 11.87
N THR A 142 -20.17 5.12 11.92
CA THR A 142 -21.24 4.76 12.88
C THR A 142 -22.19 3.70 12.33
N ASP A 143 -22.46 3.76 11.03
CA ASP A 143 -23.19 2.71 10.36
C ASP A 143 -22.21 1.61 9.95
N VAL A 144 -22.11 0.57 10.78
CA VAL A 144 -21.60 -0.71 10.31
C VAL A 144 -22.53 -1.13 9.18
N SER A 145 -21.99 -1.35 7.98
CA SER A 145 -22.79 -1.89 6.88
C SER A 145 -23.38 -3.23 7.32
N THR A 146 -24.65 -3.21 7.71
CA THR A 146 -25.45 -4.41 8.00
C THR A 146 -26.09 -4.96 6.74
N ALA A 147 -25.60 -4.55 5.56
CA ALA A 147 -26.10 -5.06 4.30
C ALA A 147 -26.01 -6.60 4.35
N ASN A 148 -27.16 -7.25 4.24
CA ASN A 148 -27.24 -8.70 4.07
C ASN A 148 -26.56 -9.04 2.75
N SER A 149 -25.25 -9.31 2.82
CA SER A 149 -24.52 -9.82 1.68
C SER A 149 -25.06 -11.21 1.34
N LYS A 150 -25.20 -11.50 0.05
CA LYS A 150 -25.49 -12.86 -0.43
C LYS A 150 -24.30 -13.82 -0.24
N THR A 151 -23.17 -13.34 0.31
CA THR A 151 -21.96 -14.13 0.57
C THR A 151 -21.97 -14.72 1.98
N VAL A 152 -21.27 -15.84 2.15
CA VAL A 152 -21.19 -16.54 3.44
C VAL A 152 -20.17 -15.79 4.30
N PRO A 153 -20.58 -15.23 5.46
CA PRO A 153 -19.72 -14.33 6.25
C PRO A 153 -18.52 -15.07 6.83
N PHE A 154 -17.39 -14.39 6.97
CA PHE A 154 -16.22 -14.89 7.73
C PHE A 154 -16.26 -14.30 9.14
N VAL A 155 -16.06 -15.14 10.16
CA VAL A 155 -16.20 -14.74 11.56
C VAL A 155 -14.89 -14.96 12.30
N PHE A 156 -14.33 -13.90 12.87
CA PHE A 156 -13.10 -13.92 13.65
C PHE A 156 -13.43 -13.79 15.14
N GLN A 157 -12.78 -14.58 15.98
CA GLN A 157 -12.93 -14.50 17.44
C GLN A 157 -11.99 -13.41 17.97
N THR A 158 -12.50 -12.55 18.84
CA THR A 158 -11.75 -11.48 19.52
C THR A 158 -11.98 -11.53 21.02
N ASP A 159 -11.19 -10.79 21.78
CA ASP A 159 -11.35 -10.62 23.23
C ASP A 159 -12.69 -9.97 23.62
N LYS A 160 -13.33 -9.24 22.70
CA LYS A 160 -14.59 -8.53 22.90
C LYS A 160 -15.79 -9.15 22.17
N GLY A 161 -15.65 -10.38 21.69
CA GLY A 161 -16.71 -11.13 21.01
C GLY A 161 -16.30 -11.54 19.60
N THR A 162 -17.25 -11.53 18.66
CA THR A 162 -17.01 -11.98 17.29
C THR A 162 -17.01 -10.82 16.30
N LEU A 163 -15.98 -10.72 15.47
CA LEU A 163 -15.95 -9.84 14.31
C LEU A 163 -16.46 -10.61 13.08
N ALA A 164 -17.68 -10.30 12.63
CA ALA A 164 -18.22 -10.84 11.39
C ALA A 164 -17.89 -9.92 10.21
N VAL A 165 -17.40 -10.51 9.12
CA VAL A 165 -17.16 -9.87 7.83
C VAL A 165 -18.22 -10.39 6.85
N PRO A 166 -19.30 -9.62 6.60
CA PRO A 166 -20.43 -10.09 5.79
C PRO A 166 -20.06 -10.37 4.35
N ASP A 167 -19.19 -9.55 3.76
CA ASP A 167 -18.68 -9.73 2.40
C ASP A 167 -17.16 -9.90 2.38
N PRO A 168 -16.64 -11.13 2.50
CA PRO A 168 -15.21 -11.37 2.46
C PRO A 168 -14.58 -11.07 1.09
N THR A 169 -15.38 -10.94 0.02
CA THR A 169 -14.85 -10.67 -1.34
C THR A 169 -14.31 -9.24 -1.49
N LEU A 170 -14.50 -8.39 -0.48
CA LEU A 170 -13.84 -7.08 -0.38
C LEU A 170 -12.34 -7.19 -0.11
N GLY A 171 -11.87 -8.38 0.27
CA GLY A 171 -10.47 -8.69 0.51
C GLY A 171 -10.02 -8.38 1.93
N PHE A 172 -8.83 -8.88 2.25
CA PHE A 172 -8.17 -8.75 3.53
C PHE A 172 -6.74 -8.28 3.30
N TYR A 173 -6.30 -7.31 4.10
CA TYR A 173 -4.91 -6.84 4.14
C TYR A 173 -4.46 -6.87 5.59
N PHE A 174 -3.49 -7.72 5.91
CA PHE A 174 -2.97 -7.86 7.27
C PHE A 174 -1.57 -7.25 7.33
N GLU A 175 -1.41 -6.14 8.04
CA GLU A 175 -0.12 -5.46 8.19
C GLU A 175 0.38 -5.58 9.63
N GLY A 176 1.69 -5.73 9.78
CA GLY A 176 2.34 -5.87 11.09
C GLY A 176 3.74 -6.46 10.98
N THR A 177 4.54 -6.30 12.02
CA THR A 177 5.89 -6.90 12.10
C THR A 177 5.81 -8.39 12.44
N ALA A 178 6.95 -9.10 12.40
CA ALA A 178 7.04 -10.45 12.94
C ALA A 178 6.52 -10.50 14.40
N GLY A 179 5.78 -11.54 14.74
CA GLY A 179 5.19 -11.72 16.07
C GLY A 179 3.92 -10.90 16.36
N SER A 180 3.42 -10.08 15.43
CA SER A 180 2.19 -9.30 15.64
C SER A 180 0.89 -10.12 15.55
N GLY A 181 0.98 -11.41 15.21
CA GLY A 181 -0.17 -12.30 15.07
C GLY A 181 -0.83 -12.30 13.68
N LYS A 182 -0.16 -11.79 12.63
CA LYS A 182 -0.68 -11.84 11.24
C LYS A 182 -1.07 -13.26 10.83
N SER A 183 -0.19 -14.24 11.09
CA SER A 183 -0.39 -15.64 10.72
C SER A 183 -1.67 -16.22 11.31
N VAL A 184 -1.99 -15.91 12.57
CA VAL A 184 -3.23 -16.37 13.24
C VAL A 184 -4.49 -15.90 12.50
N MET A 185 -4.47 -14.68 11.93
CA MET A 185 -5.60 -14.17 11.15
C MET A 185 -5.75 -14.90 9.81
N ILE A 186 -4.63 -15.17 9.11
CA ILE A 186 -4.62 -15.96 7.88
C ILE A 186 -5.10 -17.39 8.17
N GLU A 187 -4.60 -18.02 9.23
CA GLU A 187 -4.96 -19.37 9.65
C GLU A 187 -6.47 -19.48 9.89
N ASN A 188 -7.06 -18.54 10.62
CA ASN A 188 -8.50 -18.52 10.86
C ASN A 188 -9.30 -18.43 9.54
N LEU A 189 -8.84 -17.57 8.62
CA LEU A 189 -9.43 -17.39 7.30
C LEU A 189 -9.33 -18.68 6.46
N LEU A 190 -8.17 -19.33 6.41
CA LEU A 190 -7.98 -20.60 5.70
C LEU A 190 -8.81 -21.74 6.29
N TYR A 191 -8.87 -21.85 7.62
CA TYR A 191 -9.70 -22.84 8.30
C TYR A 191 -11.18 -22.68 7.93
N GLN A 192 -11.70 -21.45 7.94
CA GLN A 192 -13.08 -21.20 7.51
C GLN A 192 -13.31 -21.51 6.04
N ALA A 193 -12.36 -21.17 5.16
CA ALA A 193 -12.47 -21.41 3.72
C ALA A 193 -12.54 -22.92 3.40
N THR A 194 -11.70 -23.73 4.05
CA THR A 194 -11.71 -25.19 3.88
C THR A 194 -13.05 -25.80 4.32
N HIS A 195 -13.61 -25.39 5.46
CA HIS A 195 -14.89 -25.90 5.97
C HIS A 195 -16.10 -25.44 5.16
N LYS A 196 -15.98 -24.32 4.45
CA LYS A 196 -17.02 -23.80 3.54
C LYS A 196 -16.90 -24.35 2.12
N GLY A 197 -15.91 -25.19 1.83
CA GLY A 197 -15.72 -25.81 0.51
C GLY A 197 -15.25 -24.83 -0.57
N TYR A 198 -14.49 -23.81 -0.17
CA TYR A 198 -13.87 -22.90 -1.14
C TYR A 198 -12.70 -23.60 -1.81
N ALA A 199 -12.44 -23.27 -3.07
CA ALA A 199 -11.15 -23.51 -3.71
C ALA A 199 -10.19 -22.36 -3.39
N GLY A 200 -8.94 -22.42 -3.85
CA GLY A 200 -8.07 -21.26 -3.76
C GLY A 200 -6.60 -21.59 -3.86
N VAL A 201 -5.78 -20.54 -3.94
CA VAL A 201 -4.33 -20.64 -3.93
C VAL A 201 -3.75 -19.93 -2.71
N VAL A 202 -2.75 -20.55 -2.09
CA VAL A 202 -2.01 -19.99 -0.96
C VAL A 202 -0.53 -20.01 -1.29
N TYR A 203 0.09 -18.84 -1.41
CA TYR A 203 1.54 -18.72 -1.35
C TYR A 203 1.98 -18.67 0.10
N ASP A 204 2.78 -19.64 0.51
CA ASP A 204 3.31 -19.85 1.86
C ASP A 204 4.83 -19.60 1.80
N PHE A 205 5.28 -18.43 2.26
CA PHE A 205 6.68 -18.00 2.07
C PHE A 205 7.67 -18.90 2.84
N GLU A 206 7.27 -19.35 4.03
CA GLU A 206 8.00 -20.34 4.84
C GLU A 206 7.51 -21.77 4.56
N GLY A 207 6.97 -22.01 3.36
CA GLY A 207 6.33 -23.23 2.92
C GLY A 207 7.23 -24.44 2.68
N ASN A 208 8.39 -24.52 3.32
CA ASN A 208 9.31 -25.64 3.14
C ASN A 208 8.85 -26.86 3.98
N PRO A 209 8.36 -27.96 3.37
CA PRO A 209 7.86 -29.12 4.10
C PRO A 209 8.93 -29.92 4.86
N LEU A 210 10.22 -29.63 4.62
CA LEU A 210 11.34 -30.27 5.31
C LEU A 210 11.71 -29.57 6.63
N GLU A 211 11.23 -28.35 6.85
CA GLU A 211 11.44 -27.63 8.11
C GLU A 211 10.32 -27.95 9.10
N GLU A 212 10.65 -28.11 10.39
CA GLU A 212 9.72 -28.54 11.43
C GLU A 212 8.55 -27.56 11.56
N ASP A 213 8.88 -26.27 11.68
CA ASP A 213 7.97 -25.13 11.72
C ASP A 213 7.63 -24.57 10.32
N GLY A 214 8.04 -25.26 9.25
CA GLY A 214 7.75 -24.87 7.88
C GLY A 214 6.38 -25.34 7.40
N ALA A 215 5.86 -24.65 6.38
CA ALA A 215 4.60 -24.99 5.71
C ALA A 215 3.37 -25.01 6.62
N VAL A 216 3.31 -24.11 7.60
CA VAL A 216 2.20 -24.03 8.58
C VAL A 216 0.87 -23.81 7.88
N LEU A 217 0.79 -22.84 6.97
CA LEU A 217 -0.44 -22.53 6.23
C LEU A 217 -0.85 -23.72 5.37
N THR A 218 0.11 -24.35 4.71
CA THR A 218 -0.10 -25.56 3.91
C THR A 218 -0.65 -26.73 4.74
N ARG A 219 -0.05 -27.02 5.89
CA ARG A 219 -0.49 -28.11 6.81
C ARG A 219 -1.88 -27.84 7.36
N LEU A 220 -2.19 -26.58 7.67
CA LEU A 220 -3.51 -26.17 8.11
C LEU A 220 -4.56 -26.44 7.02
N VAL A 221 -4.31 -26.02 5.78
CA VAL A 221 -5.24 -26.26 4.67
C VAL A 221 -5.48 -27.76 4.46
N PHE A 222 -4.40 -28.56 4.43
CA PHE A 222 -4.51 -30.01 4.31
C PHE A 222 -5.37 -30.62 5.43
N THR A 223 -5.11 -30.22 6.68
CA THR A 223 -5.83 -30.71 7.85
C THR A 223 -7.29 -30.26 7.84
N GLY A 224 -7.57 -29.01 7.51
CA GLY A 224 -8.91 -28.44 7.41
C GLY A 224 -9.76 -29.16 6.37
N LEU A 225 -9.21 -29.46 5.19
CA LEU A 225 -9.89 -30.26 4.17
C LEU A 225 -10.13 -31.71 4.60
N LYS A 226 -9.18 -32.33 5.31
CA LYS A 226 -9.37 -33.68 5.86
C LYS A 226 -10.47 -33.75 6.92
N GLN A 227 -10.67 -32.67 7.67
CA GLN A 227 -11.74 -32.53 8.66
C GLN A 227 -13.09 -32.23 7.99
N ALA A 228 -13.11 -31.37 6.98
CA ALA A 228 -14.29 -30.97 6.22
C ALA A 228 -14.74 -32.04 5.19
N ARG A 229 -14.99 -33.28 5.63
CA ARG A 229 -15.34 -34.41 4.73
C ARG A 229 -16.62 -34.21 3.90
N HIS A 230 -17.42 -33.20 4.21
CA HIS A 230 -18.63 -32.83 3.47
C HIS A 230 -18.36 -31.97 2.22
N VAL A 231 -17.14 -31.47 2.03
CA VAL A 231 -16.77 -30.66 0.86
C VAL A 231 -16.05 -31.50 -0.19
N ASN A 232 -16.19 -31.12 -1.47
CA ASN A 232 -15.55 -31.81 -2.61
C ASN A 232 -14.23 -31.16 -3.06
N THR A 233 -13.68 -30.20 -2.30
CA THR A 233 -12.43 -29.54 -2.66
C THR A 233 -11.24 -30.45 -2.38
N ARG A 234 -10.43 -30.73 -3.40
CA ARG A 234 -9.17 -31.48 -3.25
C ARG A 234 -8.03 -30.60 -2.76
N PHE A 235 -7.04 -31.22 -2.16
CA PHE A 235 -5.77 -30.57 -1.80
C PHE A 235 -4.71 -30.85 -2.88
N ALA A 236 -3.92 -29.82 -3.20
CA ALA A 236 -2.69 -29.93 -3.98
C ALA A 236 -1.59 -29.08 -3.34
N PHE A 237 -0.34 -29.50 -3.50
CA PHE A 237 0.81 -28.78 -2.98
C PHE A 237 1.90 -28.69 -4.04
N LEU A 238 2.44 -27.51 -4.28
CA LEU A 238 3.63 -27.30 -5.10
C LEU A 238 4.78 -26.82 -4.21
N ASN A 239 5.90 -27.52 -4.28
CA ASN A 239 7.17 -27.12 -3.68
C ASN A 239 8.33 -27.72 -4.51
N CYS A 240 9.52 -27.15 -4.37
CA CYS A 240 10.73 -27.64 -5.06
C CYS A 240 11.79 -28.20 -4.10
N THR A 241 11.42 -28.49 -2.85
CA THR A 241 12.36 -29.04 -1.84
C THR A 241 12.12 -30.52 -1.54
N ASP A 242 10.85 -30.95 -1.46
CA ASP A 242 10.41 -32.33 -1.30
C ASP A 242 9.54 -32.74 -2.50
N LEU A 243 10.19 -33.37 -3.48
CA LEU A 243 9.56 -33.80 -4.74
C LEU A 243 8.54 -34.93 -4.55
N THR A 244 8.50 -35.59 -3.38
CA THR A 244 7.52 -36.66 -3.11
C THR A 244 6.15 -36.12 -2.72
N LYS A 245 6.07 -34.83 -2.34
CA LYS A 245 4.85 -34.15 -1.88
C LYS A 245 4.37 -33.06 -2.84
N THR A 246 5.02 -32.93 -4.00
CA THR A 246 4.75 -31.84 -4.95
C THR A 246 3.93 -32.33 -6.14
N VAL A 247 3.01 -31.50 -6.61
CA VAL A 247 2.42 -31.63 -7.95
C VAL A 247 3.37 -31.05 -8.99
N ARG A 248 3.21 -31.49 -10.23
CA ARG A 248 3.98 -31.00 -11.37
C ARG A 248 3.05 -30.24 -12.29
N CYS A 249 3.44 -29.05 -12.76
CA CYS A 249 2.58 -28.22 -13.59
C CYS A 249 3.39 -27.46 -14.64
N ASN A 250 2.75 -27.06 -15.74
CA ASN A 250 3.37 -26.20 -16.74
C ASN A 250 2.60 -24.87 -16.83
N PRO A 251 3.07 -23.78 -16.21
CA PRO A 251 2.37 -22.50 -16.31
C PRO A 251 2.56 -21.83 -17.68
N LEU A 252 3.44 -22.34 -18.55
CA LEU A 252 3.57 -21.93 -19.95
C LEU A 252 2.68 -22.74 -20.91
N SER A 253 1.84 -23.62 -20.37
CA SER A 253 0.95 -24.47 -21.16
C SER A 253 -0.02 -23.65 -22.00
N THR A 254 -0.26 -24.11 -23.23
CA THR A 254 -1.21 -23.50 -24.16
C THR A 254 -2.66 -23.58 -23.68
N LYS A 255 -2.93 -24.37 -22.63
CA LYS A 255 -4.20 -24.39 -21.89
C LYS A 255 -4.52 -23.02 -21.29
N TYR A 256 -3.50 -22.27 -20.86
CA TYR A 256 -3.66 -20.98 -20.20
C TYR A 256 -3.18 -19.82 -21.06
N LEU A 257 -2.06 -20.00 -21.78
CA LEU A 257 -1.48 -18.95 -22.63
C LEU A 257 -1.93 -19.13 -24.08
N THR A 258 -2.94 -18.38 -24.49
CA THR A 258 -3.60 -18.52 -25.81
C THR A 258 -3.13 -17.46 -26.80
N SER A 259 -2.84 -16.25 -26.31
CA SER A 259 -2.45 -15.09 -27.12
C SER A 259 -0.97 -14.74 -26.94
N GLU A 260 -0.43 -13.91 -27.85
CA GLU A 260 0.93 -13.37 -27.70
C GLU A 260 1.06 -12.48 -26.45
N LEU A 261 -0.01 -11.76 -26.09
CA LEU A 261 -0.05 -10.93 -24.90
C LEU A 261 0.09 -11.77 -23.62
N ASP A 262 -0.50 -12.96 -23.59
CA ASP A 262 -0.38 -13.88 -22.45
C ASP A 262 1.09 -14.31 -22.26
N PHE A 263 1.80 -14.59 -23.36
CA PHE A 263 3.23 -14.89 -23.33
C PHE A 263 4.09 -13.69 -22.91
N ILE A 264 3.73 -12.48 -23.36
CA ILE A 264 4.39 -11.24 -22.90
C ILE A 264 4.23 -11.07 -21.39
N ASN A 265 3.03 -11.28 -20.85
CA ASN A 265 2.76 -11.18 -19.42
C ASN A 265 3.51 -12.26 -18.63
N ALA A 266 3.52 -13.50 -19.11
CA ALA A 266 4.24 -14.61 -18.52
C ALA A 266 5.76 -14.35 -18.48
N GLY A 267 6.36 -13.91 -19.59
CA GLY A 267 7.78 -13.60 -19.66
C GLY A 267 8.17 -12.40 -18.80
N ASN A 268 7.33 -11.35 -18.75
CA ASN A 268 7.53 -10.24 -17.81
C ASN A 268 7.48 -10.71 -16.35
N THR A 269 6.50 -11.55 -15.99
CA THR A 269 6.38 -12.11 -14.64
C THR A 269 7.66 -12.87 -14.28
N LEU A 270 8.09 -13.79 -15.14
CA LEU A 270 9.26 -14.63 -14.90
C LEU A 270 10.54 -13.80 -14.77
N MET A 271 10.85 -12.97 -15.77
CA MET A 271 12.11 -12.24 -15.83
C MET A 271 12.22 -11.14 -14.77
N LYS A 272 11.13 -10.42 -14.46
CA LYS A 272 11.14 -9.40 -13.41
C LYS A 272 11.23 -9.99 -12.00
N ASN A 273 10.79 -11.23 -11.80
CA ASN A 273 11.04 -11.91 -10.53
C ASN A 273 12.47 -12.48 -10.44
N LEU A 274 13.10 -12.83 -11.58
CA LEU A 274 14.51 -13.20 -11.61
C LEU A 274 15.43 -12.01 -11.32
N GLU A 275 15.06 -10.83 -11.83
CA GLU A 275 15.75 -9.55 -11.63
C GLU A 275 14.78 -8.47 -11.13
N LYS A 276 14.67 -8.31 -9.80
CA LYS A 276 13.69 -7.42 -9.16
C LYS A 276 13.85 -5.95 -9.55
N GLU A 277 15.05 -5.50 -9.86
CA GLU A 277 15.31 -4.13 -10.32
C GLU A 277 14.53 -3.79 -11.60
N TRP A 278 14.22 -4.79 -12.43
CA TRP A 278 13.46 -4.60 -13.67
C TRP A 278 11.98 -4.31 -13.45
N VAL A 279 11.47 -4.53 -12.22
CA VAL A 279 10.13 -4.08 -11.81
C VAL A 279 10.08 -2.56 -11.73
N GLU A 280 11.10 -1.94 -11.13
CA GLU A 280 11.18 -0.48 -10.95
C GLU A 280 11.63 0.21 -12.23
N LYS A 281 12.62 -0.37 -12.92
CA LYS A 281 13.23 0.21 -14.12
C LYS A 281 13.54 -0.85 -15.16
N THR A 282 12.70 -0.91 -16.19
CA THR A 282 12.98 -1.73 -17.38
C THR A 282 13.81 -0.91 -18.37
N ASP A 283 15.13 -1.11 -18.34
CA ASP A 283 16.05 -0.45 -19.27
C ASP A 283 16.13 -1.16 -20.64
N PHE A 284 17.02 -0.70 -21.50
CA PHE A 284 17.23 -1.29 -22.83
C PHE A 284 17.64 -2.78 -22.75
N TRP A 285 18.50 -3.15 -21.80
CA TRP A 285 18.98 -4.53 -21.65
C TRP A 285 17.87 -5.44 -21.15
N ALA A 286 17.13 -5.00 -20.13
CA ALA A 286 15.99 -5.71 -19.57
C ALA A 286 14.90 -5.93 -20.65
N SER A 287 14.57 -4.89 -21.42
CA SER A 287 13.55 -4.98 -22.48
C SER A 287 13.92 -6.01 -23.55
N ASN A 288 15.18 -5.98 -24.03
CA ASN A 288 15.63 -6.94 -25.04
C ASN A 288 15.71 -8.37 -24.47
N ALA A 289 16.20 -8.54 -23.24
CA ALA A 289 16.25 -9.84 -22.58
C ALA A 289 14.85 -10.46 -22.43
N ILE A 290 13.87 -9.67 -21.96
CA ILE A 290 12.47 -10.10 -21.86
C ILE A 290 11.93 -10.48 -23.24
N ASN A 291 12.16 -9.66 -24.27
CA ASN A 291 11.70 -9.96 -25.64
C ASN A 291 12.29 -11.26 -26.19
N ILE A 292 13.57 -11.55 -25.93
CA ILE A 292 14.20 -12.80 -26.33
C ILE A 292 13.58 -13.99 -25.60
N VAL A 293 13.33 -13.88 -24.30
CA VAL A 293 12.70 -14.94 -23.51
C VAL A 293 11.26 -15.21 -23.99
N VAL A 294 10.46 -14.16 -24.17
CA VAL A 294 9.09 -14.26 -24.67
C VAL A 294 9.07 -14.82 -26.09
N GLY A 295 9.92 -14.30 -26.98
CA GLY A 295 10.04 -14.78 -28.35
C GLY A 295 10.47 -16.24 -28.41
N SER A 296 11.36 -16.67 -27.51
CA SER A 296 11.75 -18.07 -27.37
C SER A 296 10.59 -18.96 -26.92
N ALA A 297 9.82 -18.54 -25.92
CA ALA A 297 8.65 -19.28 -25.46
C ALA A 297 7.58 -19.39 -26.56
N LEU A 298 7.30 -18.31 -27.29
CA LEU A 298 6.39 -18.29 -28.44
C LEU A 298 6.90 -19.18 -29.59
N LYS A 299 8.20 -19.15 -29.89
CA LYS A 299 8.78 -19.99 -30.93
C LYS A 299 8.67 -21.47 -30.57
N LEU A 300 8.94 -21.84 -29.31
CA LEU A 300 8.75 -23.19 -28.80
C LEU A 300 7.28 -23.61 -28.92
N ARG A 301 6.34 -22.74 -28.52
CA ARG A 301 4.90 -22.96 -28.69
C ARG A 301 4.52 -23.29 -30.13
N LYS A 302 4.96 -22.47 -31.10
CA LYS A 302 4.62 -22.64 -32.52
C LYS A 302 5.26 -23.88 -33.13
N SER A 303 6.47 -24.24 -32.69
CA SER A 303 7.24 -25.34 -33.29
C SER A 303 6.86 -26.69 -32.71
N ASN A 304 6.74 -26.76 -31.39
CA ASN A 304 6.26 -27.94 -30.67
C ASN A 304 5.72 -27.53 -29.27
N PRO A 305 4.39 -27.46 -29.10
CA PRO A 305 3.77 -27.10 -27.82
C PRO A 305 4.23 -27.95 -26.63
N THR A 306 4.59 -29.22 -26.83
CA THR A 306 5.07 -30.12 -25.77
C THR A 306 6.39 -29.65 -25.16
N PHE A 307 7.21 -28.92 -25.92
CA PHE A 307 8.45 -28.32 -25.43
C PHE A 307 8.25 -26.88 -24.92
N CYS A 308 7.03 -26.35 -24.91
CA CYS A 308 6.73 -25.05 -24.32
C CYS A 308 6.59 -25.17 -22.79
N THR A 309 7.73 -25.38 -22.12
CA THR A 309 7.83 -25.54 -20.66
C THR A 309 9.01 -24.72 -20.14
N ILE A 310 9.05 -24.41 -18.84
CA ILE A 310 10.17 -23.66 -18.24
C ILE A 310 11.52 -24.35 -18.49
N PRO A 311 11.68 -25.68 -18.26
CA PRO A 311 12.98 -26.34 -18.41
C PRO A 311 13.52 -26.32 -19.85
N HIS A 312 12.65 -26.53 -20.83
CA HIS A 312 13.01 -26.46 -22.25
C HIS A 312 13.32 -25.02 -22.67
N LEU A 313 12.55 -24.03 -22.19
CA LEU A 313 12.82 -22.61 -22.45
C LEU A 313 14.20 -22.18 -21.90
N VAL A 314 14.48 -22.52 -20.65
CA VAL A 314 15.77 -22.24 -20.00
C VAL A 314 16.90 -22.93 -20.78
N SER A 315 16.77 -24.23 -21.06
CA SER A 315 17.80 -24.98 -21.80
C SER A 315 18.03 -24.43 -23.20
N PHE A 316 16.97 -24.00 -23.88
CA PHE A 316 17.05 -23.39 -25.20
C PHE A 316 17.84 -22.07 -25.15
N ILE A 317 17.51 -21.15 -24.23
CA ILE A 317 18.17 -19.84 -24.14
C ILE A 317 19.63 -19.96 -23.67
N LEU A 318 19.92 -20.91 -22.76
CA LEU A 318 21.28 -21.16 -22.26
C LEU A 318 22.17 -21.92 -23.27
N SER A 319 21.62 -22.38 -24.40
CA SER A 319 22.40 -22.96 -25.50
C SER A 319 23.21 -21.90 -26.26
N ASP A 320 23.80 -22.26 -27.41
CA ASP A 320 24.50 -21.29 -28.25
C ASP A 320 23.55 -20.15 -28.66
N PHE A 321 23.78 -18.97 -28.09
CA PHE A 321 22.87 -17.83 -28.25
C PHE A 321 22.75 -17.38 -29.71
N ARG A 322 23.78 -17.60 -30.53
CA ARG A 322 23.73 -17.31 -31.97
C ARG A 322 22.76 -18.24 -32.68
N ALA A 323 22.81 -19.54 -32.39
CA ALA A 323 21.85 -20.50 -32.88
C ALA A 323 20.42 -20.14 -32.44
N VAL A 324 20.23 -19.70 -31.18
CA VAL A 324 18.94 -19.21 -30.67
C VAL A 324 18.43 -18.04 -31.51
N LEU A 325 19.21 -16.97 -31.67
CA LEU A 325 18.80 -15.80 -32.44
C LEU A 325 18.47 -16.14 -33.90
N ASN A 326 19.30 -16.96 -34.55
CA ASN A 326 19.06 -17.39 -35.92
C ASN A 326 17.79 -18.23 -36.04
N TYR A 327 17.51 -19.09 -35.07
CA TYR A 327 16.29 -19.88 -35.04
C TYR A 327 15.05 -19.00 -34.84
N LEU A 328 15.10 -18.01 -33.95
CA LEU A 328 14.03 -17.02 -33.77
C LEU A 328 13.79 -16.22 -35.06
N ALA A 329 14.84 -15.83 -35.76
CA ALA A 329 14.76 -15.08 -37.02
C ALA A 329 14.07 -15.85 -38.17
N THR A 330 13.89 -17.16 -38.05
CA THR A 330 13.11 -17.93 -39.03
C THR A 330 11.60 -17.68 -38.93
N ASP A 331 11.12 -17.08 -37.82
CA ASP A 331 9.74 -16.65 -37.66
C ASP A 331 9.60 -15.15 -37.98
N LYS A 332 8.86 -14.83 -39.05
CA LYS A 332 8.63 -13.44 -39.49
C LYS A 332 7.91 -12.59 -38.45
N GLU A 333 7.10 -13.19 -37.58
CA GLU A 333 6.37 -12.46 -36.53
C GLU A 333 7.29 -12.09 -35.36
N LEU A 334 8.36 -12.87 -35.12
CA LEU A 334 9.34 -12.64 -34.06
C LEU A 334 10.53 -11.78 -34.53
N GLU A 335 10.74 -11.66 -35.84
CA GLU A 335 11.84 -10.88 -36.41
C GLU A 335 11.93 -9.44 -35.85
N PRO A 336 10.83 -8.67 -35.72
CA PRO A 336 10.90 -7.31 -35.17
C PRO A 336 11.40 -7.25 -33.72
N TRP A 337 11.19 -8.32 -32.94
CA TRP A 337 11.48 -8.37 -31.51
C TRP A 337 12.96 -8.57 -31.25
N ILE A 338 13.63 -9.34 -32.11
CA ILE A 338 15.06 -9.65 -32.02
C ILE A 338 15.93 -8.72 -32.89
N MET A 339 15.31 -7.93 -33.78
CA MET A 339 16.00 -7.05 -34.73
C MET A 339 17.03 -6.10 -34.07
N PRO A 340 16.77 -5.46 -32.91
CA PRO A 340 17.76 -4.62 -32.26
C PRO A 340 19.05 -5.37 -31.91
N VAL A 341 18.91 -6.60 -31.41
CA VAL A 341 20.02 -7.48 -31.02
C VAL A 341 20.74 -8.03 -32.25
N MET A 342 19.99 -8.46 -33.26
CA MET A 342 20.52 -8.95 -34.52
C MET A 342 21.30 -7.88 -35.29
N SER A 343 20.86 -6.63 -35.23
CA SER A 343 21.55 -5.51 -35.87
C SER A 343 22.89 -5.21 -35.18
N ALA A 344 22.90 -5.17 -33.83
CA ALA A 344 24.13 -5.01 -33.06
C ALA A 344 25.13 -6.15 -33.35
N TYR A 345 24.64 -7.38 -33.48
CA TYR A 345 25.46 -8.53 -33.84
C TYR A 345 26.07 -8.42 -35.25
N LYS A 346 25.25 -8.10 -36.27
CA LYS A 346 25.72 -7.94 -37.66
C LYS A 346 26.74 -6.82 -37.82
N GLN A 347 26.62 -5.76 -37.01
CA GLN A 347 27.55 -4.63 -37.00
C GLN A 347 28.82 -4.89 -36.17
N GLN A 348 29.01 -6.11 -35.65
CA GLN A 348 30.14 -6.47 -34.78
C GLN A 348 30.23 -5.58 -33.53
N ALA A 349 29.09 -5.09 -33.03
CA ALA A 349 29.00 -4.33 -31.79
C ALA A 349 29.09 -5.29 -30.59
N ASN A 350 30.30 -5.83 -30.36
CA ASN A 350 30.55 -6.92 -29.41
C ASN A 350 30.10 -6.58 -27.98
N GLN A 351 30.30 -5.35 -27.52
CA GLN A 351 29.91 -4.92 -26.17
C GLN A 351 28.39 -4.93 -25.97
N GLN A 352 27.62 -4.41 -26.94
CA GLN A 352 26.17 -4.39 -26.84
C GLN A 352 25.58 -5.79 -26.94
N THR A 353 26.10 -6.61 -27.85
CA THR A 353 25.67 -8.00 -28.01
C THR A 353 25.94 -8.80 -26.73
N ALA A 354 27.14 -8.65 -26.14
CA ALA A 354 27.48 -9.32 -24.88
C ALA A 354 26.59 -8.89 -23.71
N GLY A 355 26.21 -7.59 -23.65
CA GLY A 355 25.26 -7.07 -22.68
C GLY A 355 23.91 -7.78 -22.75
N VAL A 356 23.30 -7.86 -23.94
CA VAL A 356 22.00 -8.56 -24.10
C VAL A 356 22.10 -10.06 -23.81
N ILE A 357 23.16 -10.72 -24.28
CA ILE A 357 23.39 -12.15 -24.02
C ILE A 357 23.42 -12.41 -22.50
N SER A 358 24.25 -11.65 -21.78
CA SER A 358 24.38 -11.77 -20.34
C SER A 358 23.06 -11.52 -19.63
N SER A 359 22.35 -10.44 -19.98
CA SER A 359 21.05 -10.12 -19.37
C SER A 359 19.95 -11.16 -19.69
N SER A 360 20.07 -11.88 -20.81
CA SER A 360 19.12 -12.94 -21.17
C SER A 360 19.43 -14.26 -20.45
N GLN A 361 20.70 -14.63 -20.36
CA GLN A 361 21.13 -15.95 -19.87
C GLN A 361 21.37 -15.97 -18.36
N LEU A 362 22.08 -14.98 -17.81
CA LEU A 362 22.52 -14.99 -16.40
C LEU A 362 21.34 -15.15 -15.43
N PRO A 363 20.22 -14.42 -15.56
CA PRO A 363 19.09 -14.62 -14.65
C PRO A 363 18.53 -16.04 -14.72
N LEU A 364 18.39 -16.60 -15.93
CA LEU A 364 17.84 -17.94 -16.15
C LEU A 364 18.70 -19.07 -15.57
N THR A 365 20.00 -18.86 -15.35
CA THR A 365 20.86 -19.86 -14.68
C THR A 365 20.36 -20.22 -13.28
N LYS A 366 19.69 -19.29 -12.60
CA LYS A 366 19.06 -19.53 -11.29
C LYS A 366 17.99 -20.63 -11.33
N LEU A 367 17.40 -20.87 -12.50
CA LEU A 367 16.35 -21.88 -12.72
C LEU A 367 16.88 -23.23 -13.20
N PHE A 368 18.17 -23.32 -13.52
CA PHE A 368 18.80 -24.51 -14.09
C PHE A 368 19.13 -25.54 -12.99
N THR A 369 18.09 -26.09 -12.33
CA THR A 369 18.24 -27.11 -11.29
C THR A 369 17.37 -28.34 -11.58
N PRO A 370 17.78 -29.54 -11.14
CA PRO A 370 17.00 -30.76 -11.33
C PRO A 370 15.58 -30.68 -10.77
N GLU A 371 15.39 -30.01 -9.62
CA GLU A 371 14.11 -29.89 -8.93
C GLU A 371 13.12 -29.05 -9.74
N ILE A 372 13.54 -27.88 -10.22
CA ILE A 372 12.72 -27.02 -11.09
C ILE A 372 12.43 -27.76 -12.40
N PHE A 373 13.42 -28.44 -12.95
CA PHE A 373 13.27 -29.18 -14.20
C PHE A 373 12.25 -30.32 -14.08
N TRP A 374 12.26 -31.02 -12.95
CA TRP A 374 11.30 -32.07 -12.66
C TRP A 374 9.87 -31.53 -12.50
N VAL A 375 9.70 -30.46 -11.70
CA VAL A 375 8.38 -29.91 -11.36
C VAL A 375 7.70 -29.24 -12.55
N PHE A 376 8.45 -28.53 -13.39
CA PHE A 376 7.88 -27.65 -14.42
C PHE A 376 7.92 -28.18 -15.86
N ALA A 377 8.26 -29.45 -16.04
CA ALA A 377 8.08 -30.17 -17.32
C ALA A 377 7.38 -31.52 -17.09
N PRO A 378 6.14 -31.52 -16.57
CA PRO A 378 5.36 -32.75 -16.48
C PRO A 378 5.05 -33.33 -17.87
N PRO A 379 4.96 -34.67 -18.02
CA PRO A 379 4.23 -35.25 -19.14
C PRO A 379 2.74 -34.87 -19.02
N GLU A 380 2.03 -34.81 -20.15
CA GLU A 380 0.63 -34.35 -20.21
C GLU A 380 -0.31 -35.14 -19.27
N SER A 381 -0.05 -36.43 -19.04
CA SER A 381 -0.84 -37.28 -18.14
C SER A 381 -0.65 -36.99 -16.65
N GLU A 382 0.41 -36.27 -16.28
CA GLU A 382 0.74 -35.90 -14.89
C GLU A 382 0.65 -34.39 -14.64
N GLU A 383 0.32 -33.60 -15.66
CA GLU A 383 0.23 -32.14 -15.55
C GLU A 383 -0.98 -31.75 -14.68
N PHE A 384 -0.68 -31.16 -13.52
CA PHE A 384 -1.69 -30.55 -12.65
C PHE A 384 -2.33 -29.33 -13.32
N ASP A 385 -3.66 -29.28 -13.29
CA ASP A 385 -4.46 -28.19 -13.85
C ASP A 385 -4.45 -26.97 -12.92
N LEU A 386 -4.07 -25.81 -13.45
CA LEU A 386 -4.02 -24.54 -12.74
C LEU A 386 -5.38 -23.80 -12.75
N ASP A 387 -6.40 -24.31 -13.46
CA ASP A 387 -7.81 -23.91 -13.26
C ASP A 387 -8.37 -24.56 -11.98
N ILE A 388 -7.80 -24.18 -10.84
CA ILE A 388 -8.11 -24.71 -9.51
C ILE A 388 -9.55 -24.40 -9.05
N THR A 389 -10.27 -23.55 -9.79
CA THR A 389 -11.64 -23.12 -9.46
C THR A 389 -12.71 -23.75 -10.35
N ASN A 390 -12.32 -24.78 -11.11
CA ASN A 390 -13.24 -25.59 -11.88
C ASN A 390 -14.28 -26.26 -10.96
N LYS A 391 -15.56 -26.13 -11.31
CA LYS A 391 -16.66 -26.74 -10.53
C LYS A 391 -16.60 -28.27 -10.47
N LYS A 392 -16.01 -28.91 -11.48
CA LYS A 392 -15.91 -30.37 -11.56
C LYS A 392 -14.83 -30.93 -10.64
N ASP A 393 -13.74 -30.20 -10.48
CA ASP A 393 -12.59 -30.57 -9.64
C ASP A 393 -12.02 -29.33 -8.94
N PRO A 394 -12.71 -28.80 -7.91
CA PRO A 394 -12.23 -27.64 -7.19
C PRO A 394 -11.02 -28.01 -6.33
N VAL A 395 -9.98 -27.19 -6.36
CA VAL A 395 -8.71 -27.45 -5.66
C VAL A 395 -8.33 -26.31 -4.73
N PHE A 396 -7.90 -26.66 -3.53
CA PHE A 396 -7.16 -25.79 -2.62
C PHE A 396 -5.68 -26.09 -2.81
N PHE A 397 -4.99 -25.16 -3.46
CA PHE A 397 -3.63 -25.30 -3.95
C PHE A 397 -2.67 -24.48 -3.09
N CYS A 398 -1.80 -25.15 -2.35
CA CYS A 398 -0.75 -24.48 -1.60
C CYS A 398 0.55 -24.48 -2.41
N ILE A 399 1.28 -23.36 -2.38
CA ILE A 399 2.56 -23.20 -3.04
C ILE A 399 3.57 -22.77 -1.99
N GLY A 400 4.45 -23.70 -1.64
CA GLY A 400 5.48 -23.50 -0.64
C GLY A 400 6.75 -22.95 -1.25
N ASN A 401 7.29 -21.88 -0.65
CA ASN A 401 8.62 -21.38 -0.96
C ASN A 401 9.65 -21.90 0.07
N ASN A 402 10.92 -21.70 -0.22
CA ASN A 402 12.02 -21.89 0.71
C ASN A 402 12.76 -20.55 0.84
N PRO A 403 12.69 -19.85 1.98
CA PRO A 403 13.33 -18.55 2.16
C PRO A 403 14.82 -18.53 1.81
N LYS A 404 15.52 -19.67 2.01
CA LYS A 404 16.95 -19.84 1.69
C LYS A 404 17.21 -19.91 0.18
N GLN A 405 16.22 -20.30 -0.62
CA GLN A 405 16.32 -20.51 -2.08
C GLN A 405 15.37 -19.60 -2.87
N LYS A 406 14.81 -18.56 -2.23
CA LYS A 406 13.80 -17.68 -2.84
C LYS A 406 14.21 -17.08 -4.19
N ALA A 407 15.50 -16.80 -4.41
CA ALA A 407 15.99 -16.24 -5.66
C ALA A 407 15.76 -17.16 -6.88
N ALA A 408 15.76 -18.48 -6.68
CA ALA A 408 15.47 -19.46 -7.72
C ALA A 408 13.98 -19.83 -7.79
N LEU A 409 13.30 -19.89 -6.63
CA LEU A 409 11.93 -20.39 -6.55
C LEU A 409 10.86 -19.33 -6.79
N SER A 410 11.03 -18.10 -6.26
CA SER A 410 10.04 -17.03 -6.41
C SER A 410 9.66 -16.73 -7.87
N PRO A 411 10.56 -16.76 -8.87
CA PRO A 411 10.18 -16.52 -10.26
C PRO A 411 9.19 -17.52 -10.85
N VAL A 412 9.42 -18.81 -10.62
CA VAL A 412 8.52 -19.86 -11.13
C VAL A 412 7.22 -19.92 -10.32
N ILE A 413 7.29 -19.66 -9.02
CA ILE A 413 6.10 -19.52 -8.16
C ILE A 413 5.25 -18.33 -8.61
N ALA A 414 5.85 -17.18 -8.91
CA ALA A 414 5.14 -15.99 -9.36
C ALA A 414 4.38 -16.27 -10.66
N LEU A 415 5.01 -17.00 -11.58
CA LEU A 415 4.38 -17.39 -12.83
C LEU A 415 3.17 -18.31 -12.59
N VAL A 416 3.29 -19.31 -11.70
CA VAL A 416 2.16 -20.18 -11.31
C VAL A 416 1.04 -19.37 -10.65
N LEU A 417 1.37 -18.45 -9.74
CA LEU A 417 0.39 -17.58 -9.08
C LEU A 417 -0.33 -16.68 -10.07
N SER A 418 0.37 -16.09 -11.03
CA SER A 418 -0.23 -15.28 -12.09
C SER A 418 -1.19 -16.12 -12.95
N THR A 419 -0.80 -17.34 -13.33
CA THR A 419 -1.69 -18.24 -14.07
C THR A 419 -2.94 -18.59 -13.26
N CYS A 420 -2.79 -18.96 -11.98
CA CYS A 420 -3.93 -19.23 -11.11
C CYS A 420 -4.83 -17.99 -10.98
N MET A 421 -4.24 -16.81 -10.77
CA MET A 421 -4.96 -15.54 -10.65
C MET A 421 -5.82 -15.26 -11.88
N GLU A 422 -5.30 -15.48 -13.08
CA GLU A 422 -6.04 -15.31 -14.33
C GLU A 422 -7.18 -16.33 -14.48
N GLN A 423 -6.95 -17.60 -14.16
CA GLN A 423 -7.99 -18.65 -14.22
C GLN A 423 -9.11 -18.41 -13.19
N MET A 424 -8.74 -17.96 -11.98
CA MET A 424 -9.68 -17.59 -10.93
C MET A 424 -10.52 -16.37 -11.29
N ASN A 425 -9.98 -15.46 -12.11
CA ASN A 425 -10.66 -14.25 -12.54
C ASN A 425 -11.62 -14.50 -13.72
N GLN A 426 -12.43 -15.57 -13.65
CA GLN A 426 -13.44 -15.94 -14.64
C GLN A 426 -14.83 -16.13 -14.00
N PHE A 427 -15.90 -15.99 -14.79
CA PHE A 427 -17.25 -16.32 -14.33
C PHE A 427 -17.47 -17.84 -14.32
N ASP A 428 -18.54 -18.28 -13.67
CA ASP A 428 -18.93 -19.69 -13.56
C ASP A 428 -17.92 -20.60 -12.83
N ARG A 429 -17.11 -20.02 -11.96
CA ARG A 429 -16.18 -20.71 -11.07
C ARG A 429 -16.73 -20.90 -9.66
N VAL A 430 -16.14 -21.81 -8.89
CA VAL A 430 -16.46 -21.91 -7.45
C VAL A 430 -15.89 -20.70 -6.70
N LYS A 431 -16.48 -20.39 -5.54
CA LYS A 431 -15.92 -19.35 -4.66
C LYS A 431 -14.51 -19.75 -4.22
N SER A 432 -13.62 -18.77 -4.17
CA SER A 432 -12.21 -19.08 -3.99
C SER A 432 -11.42 -18.03 -3.21
N LEU A 433 -10.25 -18.43 -2.71
CA LEU A 433 -9.30 -17.56 -2.01
C LEU A 433 -8.02 -17.41 -2.81
N PHE A 434 -7.49 -16.19 -2.89
CA PHE A 434 -6.15 -15.90 -3.38
C PHE A 434 -5.33 -15.30 -2.24
N VAL A 435 -4.45 -16.09 -1.64
CA VAL A 435 -3.69 -15.71 -0.45
C VAL A 435 -2.20 -15.58 -0.80
N VAL A 436 -1.62 -14.43 -0.49
CA VAL A 436 -0.18 -14.17 -0.63
C VAL A 436 0.41 -13.86 0.73
N ASP A 437 1.16 -14.80 1.30
CA ASP A 437 1.98 -14.57 2.47
C ASP A 437 3.23 -13.77 2.10
N GLU A 438 3.59 -12.79 2.93
CA GLU A 438 4.74 -11.89 2.74
C GLU A 438 4.86 -11.32 1.31
N LEU A 439 3.91 -10.46 0.92
CA LEU A 439 3.78 -9.88 -0.42
C LEU A 439 5.08 -9.25 -0.97
N PRO A 440 5.91 -8.52 -0.19
CA PRO A 440 7.17 -7.93 -0.70
C PRO A 440 8.18 -8.95 -1.26
N THR A 441 8.02 -10.23 -0.94
CA THR A 441 8.94 -11.28 -1.41
C THR A 441 8.77 -11.62 -2.88
N ILE A 442 7.62 -11.32 -3.48
CA ILE A 442 7.24 -11.79 -4.81
C ILE A 442 6.52 -10.70 -5.61
N TYR A 443 6.78 -10.62 -6.91
CA TYR A 443 6.09 -9.71 -7.80
C TYR A 443 5.02 -10.46 -8.61
N ILE A 444 3.75 -10.07 -8.43
CA ILE A 444 2.61 -10.63 -9.17
C ILE A 444 1.96 -9.48 -9.95
N PRO A 445 2.05 -9.46 -11.29
CA PRO A 445 1.42 -8.41 -12.09
C PRO A 445 -0.08 -8.32 -11.88
N ASN A 446 -0.64 -7.12 -11.98
CA ASN A 446 -2.09 -6.83 -11.90
C ASN A 446 -2.77 -7.23 -10.57
N LEU A 447 -2.00 -7.60 -9.54
CA LEU A 447 -2.54 -7.95 -8.22
C LEU A 447 -3.34 -6.81 -7.58
N ASP A 448 -2.92 -5.57 -7.83
CA ASP A 448 -3.59 -4.34 -7.41
C ASP A 448 -5.03 -4.23 -7.94
N THR A 449 -5.29 -4.77 -9.14
CA THR A 449 -6.62 -4.76 -9.77
C THR A 449 -7.48 -5.98 -9.42
N LEU A 450 -6.88 -7.04 -8.86
CA LEU A 450 -7.57 -8.30 -8.57
C LEU A 450 -8.77 -8.11 -7.62
N PRO A 451 -8.68 -7.39 -6.48
CA PRO A 451 -9.82 -7.20 -5.59
C PRO A 451 -11.01 -6.52 -6.28
N ALA A 452 -10.75 -5.57 -7.18
CA ALA A 452 -11.80 -4.85 -7.90
C ALA A 452 -12.47 -5.73 -8.98
N THR A 453 -11.67 -6.49 -9.73
CA THR A 453 -12.13 -7.24 -10.90
C THR A 453 -12.71 -8.61 -10.55
N ALA A 454 -12.17 -9.27 -9.52
CA ALA A 454 -12.53 -10.64 -9.16
C ALA A 454 -13.60 -10.75 -8.06
N ARG A 455 -13.95 -9.64 -7.39
CA ARG A 455 -15.03 -9.60 -6.39
C ARG A 455 -16.34 -10.18 -6.90
N LYS A 456 -16.79 -9.75 -8.08
CA LYS A 456 -18.04 -10.23 -8.71
C LYS A 456 -17.98 -11.71 -9.11
N LYS A 457 -16.78 -12.29 -9.14
CA LYS A 457 -16.50 -13.68 -9.50
C LYS A 457 -16.32 -14.57 -8.26
N GLY A 458 -16.44 -14.00 -7.06
CA GLY A 458 -16.41 -14.74 -5.81
C GLY A 458 -15.00 -15.06 -5.30
N VAL A 459 -13.98 -14.33 -5.76
CA VAL A 459 -12.60 -14.44 -5.28
C VAL A 459 -12.41 -13.55 -4.06
N ILE A 460 -11.83 -14.11 -2.99
CA ILE A 460 -11.41 -13.41 -1.79
C ILE A 460 -9.89 -13.21 -1.86
N THR A 461 -9.44 -11.97 -2.03
CA THR A 461 -8.01 -11.64 -2.04
C THR A 461 -7.52 -11.38 -0.61
N THR A 462 -6.47 -12.06 -0.18
CA THR A 462 -5.84 -11.89 1.15
C THR A 462 -4.35 -11.66 0.99
N LEU A 463 -3.84 -10.53 1.49
CA LEU A 463 -2.45 -10.12 1.36
C LEU A 463 -1.86 -9.78 2.72
N THR A 464 -0.59 -10.10 2.94
CA THR A 464 0.12 -9.81 4.20
C THR A 464 1.52 -9.26 4.01
#